data_AF-A0A521CH33-F1
#
_entry.id   AF-A0A521CH33-F1
#
_cell.length_a   1.000
_cell.length_b   1.000
_cell.length_c   1.000
_cell.angle_alpha   90.00
_cell.angle_beta   90.00
_cell.angle_gamma   90.00
#
_symmetry.space_group_name_H-M   'P 1'
#
loop_
_entity.id
_entity.type
_entity.pdbx_description
1 polymer ?
#
loop_
_entity_poly.entity_id
_entity_poly.type
_entity_poly.pdbx_seq_one_letter_code
_entity_poly.pdbx_strand_id
1 'polypeptide(L)'
;MKIYRTIVFSVVLVLATSAFSYAQSGRGSQQLKTYVNDVVQKVEEAETSDEKRAILNTSFDKMIKAFDRVSSMPGISETDKEGIAVLREDIEEKRSELNGADGYEKVPDRQLNNFAQYVQQDIEQADSITIGVTTLLLIIIILLLI
;
A
#
# COMPACT_ATOMS: atom_id res chain seq x y z
N MET A 1 -31.74 -9.98 -41.48
CA MET A 1 -30.31 -9.91 -41.10
C MET A 1 -29.93 -8.74 -40.19
N LYS A 2 -30.53 -7.55 -40.29
CA LYS A 2 -30.13 -6.38 -39.46
C LYS A 2 -30.40 -6.54 -37.95
N ILE A 3 -31.49 -7.21 -37.56
CA ILE A 3 -31.89 -7.38 -36.16
C ILE A 3 -30.92 -8.27 -35.36
N TYR A 4 -30.45 -9.38 -35.96
CA TYR A 4 -29.47 -10.26 -35.33
C TYR A 4 -28.11 -9.57 -35.11
N ARG A 5 -27.72 -8.64 -36.01
CA ARG A 5 -26.49 -7.87 -35.87
C ARG A 5 -26.56 -6.90 -34.68
N THR A 6 -27.72 -6.29 -34.43
CA THR A 6 -27.92 -5.38 -33.30
C THR A 6 -27.95 -6.14 -31.97
N ILE A 7 -28.62 -7.30 -31.90
CA ILE A 7 -28.68 -8.12 -30.67
C ILE A 7 -27.29 -8.64 -30.30
N VAL A 8 -26.52 -9.12 -31.27
CA VAL A 8 -25.14 -9.59 -31.02
C VAL A 8 -24.24 -8.44 -30.56
N PHE A 9 -24.37 -7.23 -31.13
CA PHE A 9 -23.62 -6.06 -30.69
C PHE A 9 -23.98 -5.63 -29.25
N SER A 10 -25.27 -5.69 -28.88
CA SER A 10 -25.71 -5.37 -27.52
C SER A 10 -25.26 -6.42 -26.49
N VAL A 11 -25.22 -7.70 -26.87
CA VAL A 11 -24.72 -8.77 -25.98
C VAL A 11 -23.20 -8.67 -25.80
N VAL A 12 -22.44 -8.37 -26.87
CA VAL A 12 -20.99 -8.11 -26.76
C VAL A 12 -20.71 -6.85 -25.95
N LEU A 13 -21.53 -5.80 -26.07
CA LEU A 13 -21.39 -4.58 -25.28
C LEU A 13 -21.68 -4.81 -23.79
N VAL A 14 -22.71 -5.60 -23.44
CA VAL A 14 -23.05 -5.95 -22.05
C VAL A 14 -22.06 -6.94 -21.43
N LEU A 15 -21.48 -7.84 -22.23
CA LEU A 15 -20.38 -8.71 -21.79
C LEU A 15 -19.06 -7.95 -21.63
N ALA A 16 -18.79 -6.95 -22.49
CA ALA A 16 -17.63 -6.09 -22.35
C ALA A 16 -17.74 -5.16 -21.13
N THR A 17 -18.92 -4.63 -20.80
CA THR A 17 -19.10 -3.79 -19.60
C THR A 17 -19.12 -4.58 -18.30
N SER A 18 -19.62 -5.82 -18.31
CA SER A 18 -19.60 -6.66 -17.09
C SER A 18 -18.19 -7.17 -16.75
N ALA A 19 -17.28 -7.32 -17.72
CA ALA A 19 -15.88 -7.63 -17.45
C ALA A 19 -15.11 -6.46 -16.78
N PHE A 20 -15.52 -5.21 -17.00
CA PHE A 20 -14.96 -4.04 -16.32
C PHE A 20 -15.49 -3.87 -14.88
N SER A 21 -16.70 -4.36 -14.59
CA SER A 21 -17.32 -4.22 -13.25
C SER A 21 -16.75 -5.18 -12.19
N TYR A 22 -15.97 -6.21 -12.56
CA TYR A 22 -15.33 -7.12 -11.60
C TYR A 22 -13.93 -6.68 -11.14
N ALA A 23 -13.36 -5.61 -11.70
CA ALA A 23 -12.01 -5.13 -11.42
C ALA A 23 -11.94 -3.87 -10.52
N GLN A 24 -13.09 -3.31 -10.14
CA GLN A 24 -13.21 -2.05 -9.39
C GLN A 24 -13.86 -2.40 -8.05
N SER A 25 -13.32 -2.18 -6.85
CA SER A 25 -12.28 -1.26 -6.37
C SER A 25 -11.98 -1.66 -4.92
N GLY A 26 -10.70 -1.81 -4.51
CA GLY A 26 -10.34 -1.81 -3.09
C GLY A 26 -9.69 -3.06 -2.49
N ARG A 27 -9.50 -4.18 -3.20
CA ARG A 27 -8.84 -5.37 -2.62
C ARG A 27 -7.40 -5.11 -2.16
N GLY A 28 -6.59 -4.42 -2.98
CA GLY A 28 -5.20 -4.09 -2.61
C GLY A 28 -5.15 -3.12 -1.43
N SER A 29 -6.02 -2.11 -1.43
CA SER A 29 -6.16 -1.19 -0.28
C SER A 29 -6.59 -1.94 0.99
N GLN A 30 -7.58 -2.83 0.90
CA GLN A 30 -8.04 -3.63 2.04
C GLN A 30 -6.93 -4.54 2.60
N GLN A 31 -6.13 -5.16 1.73
CA GLN A 31 -5.01 -5.97 2.18
C GLN A 31 -3.88 -5.13 2.78
N LEU A 32 -3.63 -3.92 2.25
CA LEU A 32 -2.68 -2.98 2.86
C LEU A 32 -3.14 -2.57 4.26
N LYS A 33 -4.41 -2.22 4.41
CA LYS A 33 -5.00 -1.96 5.73
C LYS A 33 -4.83 -3.15 6.67
N THR A 34 -5.06 -4.36 6.17
CA THR A 34 -4.88 -5.59 6.97
C THR A 34 -3.43 -5.77 7.41
N TYR A 35 -2.46 -5.58 6.50
CA TYR A 35 -1.04 -5.65 6.81
C TYR A 35 -0.64 -4.63 7.89
N VAL A 36 -1.08 -3.39 7.74
CA VAL A 36 -0.77 -2.31 8.69
C VAL A 36 -1.42 -2.57 10.06
N ASN A 37 -2.67 -3.03 10.09
CA ASN A 37 -3.34 -3.44 11.33
C ASN A 37 -2.59 -4.56 12.06
N ASP A 38 -2.10 -5.58 11.35
CA ASP A 38 -1.29 -6.66 11.92
C ASP A 38 0.03 -6.14 12.51
N VAL A 39 0.67 -5.16 11.86
CA VAL A 39 1.89 -4.51 12.39
C VAL A 39 1.57 -3.73 13.67
N VAL A 40 0.49 -2.95 13.70
CA VAL A 40 0.08 -2.20 14.90
C VAL A 40 -0.24 -3.15 16.04
N GLN A 41 -0.98 -4.23 15.77
CA GLN A 41 -1.27 -5.25 16.77
C GLN A 41 0.01 -5.86 17.34
N LYS A 42 0.99 -6.22 16.49
CA LYS A 42 2.29 -6.75 16.95
C LYS A 42 3.06 -5.75 17.81
N VAL A 43 3.00 -4.46 17.48
CA VAL A 43 3.60 -3.40 18.31
C VAL A 43 2.89 -3.28 19.66
N GLU A 44 1.57 -3.41 19.69
CA GLU A 44 0.80 -3.36 20.93
C GLU A 44 1.08 -4.56 21.83
N GLU A 45 1.23 -5.75 21.24
CA GLU A 45 1.51 -7.02 21.93
C GLU A 45 2.96 -7.16 22.42
N ALA A 46 3.93 -6.48 21.79
CA ALA A 46 5.33 -6.55 22.17
C ALA A 46 5.59 -6.00 23.59
N GLU A 47 6.45 -6.67 24.34
CA GLU A 47 6.68 -6.38 25.77
C GLU A 47 7.66 -5.21 25.96
N THR A 48 8.64 -5.08 25.07
CA THR A 48 9.72 -4.10 25.20
C THR A 48 9.68 -3.01 24.12
N SER A 49 10.21 -1.83 24.44
CA SER A 49 10.31 -0.74 23.46
C SER A 49 11.25 -1.07 22.28
N ASP A 50 12.30 -1.85 22.54
CA ASP A 50 13.22 -2.32 21.50
C ASP A 50 12.52 -3.25 20.50
N GLU A 51 11.69 -4.19 20.98
CA GLU A 51 10.89 -5.06 20.10
C GLU A 51 9.89 -4.26 19.26
N LYS A 52 9.17 -3.32 19.88
CA LYS A 52 8.23 -2.43 19.18
C LYS A 52 8.89 -1.69 18.04
N ARG A 53 10.04 -1.09 18.34
CA ARG A 53 10.85 -0.36 17.35
C ARG A 53 11.36 -1.28 16.25
N ALA A 54 11.80 -2.50 16.59
CA ALA A 54 12.26 -3.49 15.63
C ALA A 54 11.13 -3.94 14.68
N ILE A 55 9.91 -4.14 15.20
CA ILE A 55 8.72 -4.49 14.40
C ILE A 55 8.42 -3.38 13.39
N LEU A 56 8.39 -2.12 13.84
CA LEU A 56 8.16 -0.96 12.98
C LEU A 56 9.24 -0.82 11.91
N ASN A 57 10.52 -0.88 12.29
CA ASN A 57 11.64 -0.82 11.35
C ASN A 57 11.56 -1.95 10.29
N THR A 58 11.26 -3.16 10.73
CA THR A 58 11.11 -4.32 9.82
C THR A 58 9.95 -4.11 8.85
N SER A 59 8.83 -3.56 9.33
CA SER A 59 7.68 -3.24 8.48
C SER A 59 8.04 -2.18 7.43
N PHE A 60 8.67 -1.08 7.83
CA PHE A 60 9.12 -0.02 6.92
C PHE A 60 10.11 -0.55 5.88
N ASP A 61 11.11 -1.33 6.30
CA ASP A 61 12.09 -1.95 5.39
C ASP A 61 11.41 -2.86 4.36
N LYS A 62 10.37 -3.61 4.76
CA LYS A 62 9.61 -4.47 3.85
C LYS A 62 8.82 -3.65 2.84
N MET A 63 8.14 -2.59 3.28
CA MET A 63 7.39 -1.71 2.38
C MET A 63 8.30 -1.02 1.36
N ILE A 64 9.42 -0.44 1.81
CA ILE A 64 10.41 0.18 0.92
C ILE A 64 10.91 -0.82 -0.13
N LYS A 65 11.28 -2.03 0.29
CA LYS A 65 11.72 -3.09 -0.65
C LYS A 65 10.63 -3.50 -1.64
N ALA A 66 9.38 -3.55 -1.21
CA ALA A 66 8.26 -3.86 -2.09
C ALA A 66 8.06 -2.76 -3.14
N PHE A 67 8.15 -1.49 -2.74
CA PHE A 67 8.10 -0.34 -3.65
C PHE A 67 9.26 -0.33 -4.66
N ASP A 68 10.49 -0.58 -4.20
CA ASP A 68 11.67 -0.69 -5.06
C ASP A 68 11.48 -1.79 -6.11
N ARG A 69 11.00 -2.96 -5.66
CA ARG A 69 10.79 -4.10 -6.53
C ARG A 69 9.72 -3.80 -7.57
N VAL A 70 8.58 -3.23 -7.20
CA VAL A 70 7.54 -2.87 -8.17
C VAL A 70 8.05 -1.80 -9.14
N SER A 71 8.74 -0.76 -8.67
CA SER A 71 9.28 0.29 -9.53
C SER A 71 10.29 -0.23 -10.57
N SER A 72 10.99 -1.32 -10.24
CA SER A 72 11.93 -2.00 -11.14
C SER A 72 11.27 -2.96 -12.16
N MET A 73 9.97 -3.24 -12.03
CA MET A 73 9.29 -4.19 -12.92
C MET A 73 9.13 -3.64 -14.34
N PRO A 74 9.29 -4.48 -15.37
CA PRO A 74 8.97 -4.09 -16.73
C PRO A 74 7.46 -3.83 -16.87
N GLY A 75 7.08 -2.77 -17.58
CA GLY A 75 5.68 -2.44 -17.85
C GLY A 75 5.03 -1.48 -16.85
N ILE A 76 5.76 -1.00 -15.84
CA ILE A 76 5.31 0.09 -14.97
C ILE A 76 5.54 1.43 -15.70
N SER A 77 4.50 2.25 -15.80
CA SER A 77 4.59 3.57 -16.42
C SER A 77 5.43 4.55 -15.58
N GLU A 78 6.02 5.58 -16.18
CA GLU A 78 6.79 6.58 -15.42
C GLU A 78 5.92 7.31 -14.39
N THR A 79 4.66 7.62 -14.73
CA THR A 79 3.69 8.20 -13.79
C THR A 79 3.41 7.29 -12.59
N ASP A 80 3.32 5.98 -12.81
CA ASP A 80 3.14 5.02 -11.72
C ASP A 80 4.41 4.91 -10.86
N LYS A 81 5.60 4.98 -11.45
CA LYS A 81 6.88 5.02 -10.71
C LYS A 81 6.99 6.26 -9.86
N GLU A 82 6.60 7.43 -10.38
CA GLU A 82 6.54 8.68 -9.60
C GLU A 82 5.58 8.53 -8.41
N GLY A 83 4.40 7.95 -8.62
CA GLY A 83 3.45 7.67 -7.54
C GLY A 83 3.99 6.71 -6.48
N ILE A 84 4.71 5.66 -6.90
CA ILE A 84 5.39 4.74 -5.96
C ILE A 84 6.55 5.44 -5.23
N ALA A 85 7.29 6.31 -5.91
CA ALA A 85 8.41 7.03 -5.31
C ALA A 85 7.94 7.94 -4.17
N VAL A 86 6.81 8.64 -4.33
CA VAL A 86 6.20 9.43 -3.25
C VAL A 86 5.84 8.57 -2.06
N LEU A 87 5.14 7.44 -2.27
CA LEU A 87 4.78 6.52 -1.18
C LEU A 87 6.01 5.93 -0.49
N ARG A 88 7.07 5.68 -1.24
CA ARG A 88 8.35 5.18 -0.71
C ARG A 88 9.04 6.22 0.15
N GLU A 89 9.10 7.47 -0.32
CA GLU A 89 9.66 8.61 0.42
C GLU A 89 8.89 8.84 1.73
N ASP A 90 7.56 8.82 1.70
CA ASP A 90 6.73 8.94 2.91
C ASP A 90 7.10 7.88 3.96
N ILE A 91 7.28 6.61 3.56
CA ILE A 91 7.68 5.53 4.47
C ILE A 91 9.14 5.68 4.95
N GLU A 92 10.04 6.19 4.10
CA GLU A 92 11.41 6.51 4.50
C GLU A 92 11.46 7.63 5.54
N GLU A 93 10.62 8.67 5.39
CA GLU A 93 10.47 9.74 6.38
C GLU A 93 9.98 9.17 7.71
N LYS A 94 8.93 8.33 7.73
CA LYS A 94 8.46 7.69 8.97
C LYS A 94 9.53 6.82 9.62
N ARG A 95 10.32 6.09 8.84
CA ARG A 95 11.46 5.31 9.34
C ARG A 95 12.54 6.22 9.94
N SER A 96 12.79 7.36 9.32
CA SER A 96 13.77 8.34 9.79
C SER A 96 13.29 9.00 11.09
N GLU A 97 12.02 9.41 11.16
CA GLU A 97 11.35 9.92 12.36
C GLU A 97 11.41 8.91 13.50
N LEU A 98 11.04 7.65 13.23
CA LEU A 98 11.10 6.57 14.20
C LEU A 98 12.49 6.54 14.86
N ASN A 99 13.56 6.58 14.08
CA ASN A 99 14.92 6.39 14.57
C ASN A 99 15.65 7.68 14.97
N GLY A 100 15.10 8.86 14.67
CA GLY A 100 15.77 10.14 14.83
C GLY A 100 16.94 10.34 13.86
N ALA A 101 16.75 9.90 12.61
CA ALA A 101 17.69 10.12 11.51
C ALA A 101 17.26 11.33 10.67
N ASP A 102 18.12 11.78 9.74
CA ASP A 102 17.80 12.79 8.72
C ASP A 102 17.20 14.11 9.25
N GLY A 103 17.59 14.50 10.46
CA GLY A 103 17.14 15.75 11.11
C GLY A 103 15.89 15.62 11.97
N TYR A 104 15.29 14.43 12.06
CA TYR A 104 14.17 14.16 12.96
C TYR A 104 14.62 13.90 14.40
N GLU A 105 13.77 14.26 15.36
CA GLU A 105 13.91 13.79 16.73
C GLU A 105 13.42 12.34 16.83
N LYS A 106 14.18 11.48 17.50
CA LYS A 106 13.81 10.07 17.68
C LYS A 106 12.49 9.97 18.43
N VAL A 107 11.52 9.23 17.86
CA VAL A 107 10.26 8.91 18.55
C VAL A 107 10.57 8.28 19.92
N PRO A 108 10.12 8.87 21.03
CA PRO A 108 10.34 8.31 22.36
C PRO A 108 9.74 6.92 22.52
N ASP A 109 10.41 6.05 23.25
CA ASP A 109 9.98 4.66 23.47
C ASP A 109 8.55 4.52 24.01
N ARG A 110 8.15 5.45 24.89
CA ARG A 110 6.79 5.53 25.45
C ARG A 110 5.71 5.91 24.44
N GLN A 111 6.09 6.38 23.25
CA GLN A 111 5.19 6.82 22.19
C GLN A 111 5.09 5.83 21.03
N LEU A 112 5.79 4.69 21.06
CA LEU A 112 5.85 3.77 19.93
C LEU A 112 4.49 3.21 19.50
N ASN A 113 3.57 2.95 20.44
CA ASN A 113 2.21 2.54 20.10
C ASN A 113 1.44 3.67 19.39
N ASN A 114 1.53 4.90 19.91
CA ASN A 114 0.86 6.06 19.32
C ASN A 114 1.43 6.37 17.93
N PHE A 115 2.74 6.21 17.76
CA PHE A 115 3.40 6.37 16.48
C PHE A 115 2.94 5.31 15.47
N ALA A 116 2.81 4.05 15.90
CA ALA A 116 2.28 2.99 15.04
C ALA A 116 0.84 3.30 14.57
N GLN A 117 -0.02 3.78 15.47
CA GLN A 117 -1.39 4.18 15.15
C GLN A 117 -1.43 5.41 14.24
N TYR A 118 -0.55 6.38 14.46
CA TYR A 118 -0.41 7.56 13.59
C TYR A 118 -0.04 7.16 12.15
N VAL A 119 0.97 6.31 11.99
CA VAL A 119 1.37 5.79 10.68
C VAL A 119 0.23 5.00 10.03
N GLN A 120 -0.50 4.20 10.80
CA GLN A 120 -1.68 3.51 10.29
C GLN A 120 -2.72 4.49 9.76
N GLN A 121 -3.04 5.52 10.52
CA GLN A 121 -4.02 6.53 10.13
C GLN A 121 -3.57 7.29 8.88
N ASP A 122 -2.29 7.62 8.75
CA ASP A 122 -1.74 8.26 7.54
C ASP A 122 -1.94 7.36 6.31
N ILE A 123 -1.63 6.06 6.42
CA ILE A 123 -1.82 5.10 5.31
C ILE A 123 -3.30 4.89 4.99
N GLU A 124 -4.17 4.88 5.99
CA GLU A 124 -5.62 4.71 5.80
C GLU A 124 -6.28 5.94 5.19
N GLN A 125 -5.78 7.15 5.51
CA GLN A 125 -6.27 8.44 5.03
C GLN A 125 -5.63 8.90 3.71
N ALA A 126 -4.65 8.18 3.17
CA ALA A 126 -4.16 8.38 1.81
C ALA A 126 -5.27 8.01 0.78
N ASP A 127 -6.34 8.82 0.76
CA ASP A 127 -7.67 8.54 0.22
C ASP A 127 -7.74 8.60 -1.32
N SER A 128 -6.60 8.60 -1.99
CA SER A 128 -6.52 8.79 -3.44
C SER A 128 -5.26 8.19 -4.05
N ILE A 129 -4.90 6.99 -3.60
CA ILE A 129 -4.03 6.10 -4.37
C ILE A 129 -4.70 5.90 -5.75
N THR A 130 -4.24 6.68 -6.73
CA THR A 130 -4.89 6.87 -8.02
C THR A 130 -5.08 5.52 -8.73
N ILE A 131 -6.06 5.39 -9.62
CA ILE A 131 -6.49 4.11 -10.22
C ILE A 131 -5.32 3.26 -10.78
N GLY A 132 -4.21 3.88 -11.23
CA GLY A 132 -2.97 3.17 -11.61
C GLY A 132 -2.30 2.42 -10.44
N VAL A 133 -2.25 3.04 -9.27
CA VAL A 133 -1.61 2.49 -8.08
C VAL A 133 -2.46 1.42 -7.39
N THR A 134 -3.79 1.38 -7.58
CA THR A 134 -4.62 0.31 -6.97
C THR A 134 -4.23 -1.09 -7.44
N THR A 135 -3.86 -1.25 -8.72
CA THR A 135 -3.36 -2.54 -9.23
C THR A 135 -1.96 -2.84 -8.70
N LEU A 136 -1.11 -1.82 -8.58
CA LEU A 136 0.25 -1.95 -8.04
C LEU A 136 0.25 -2.28 -6.55
N LEU A 137 -0.73 -1.77 -5.79
CA LEU A 137 -0.93 -2.15 -4.39
C LEU A 137 -1.12 -3.65 -4.22
N LEU A 138 -1.86 -4.31 -5.11
CA LEU A 138 -2.01 -5.78 -5.03
C LEU A 138 -0.66 -6.48 -5.19
N ILE A 139 0.19 -6.01 -6.12
CA ILE A 139 1.54 -6.56 -6.32
C ILE A 139 2.41 -6.30 -5.09
N ILE A 140 2.39 -5.08 -4.56
CA ILE A 140 3.11 -4.68 -3.35
C ILE A 140 2.72 -5.58 -2.18
N ILE A 141 1.41 -5.84 -2.01
CA ILE A 141 0.92 -6.70 -0.94
C ILE A 141 1.37 -8.15 -1.12
N ILE A 142 1.32 -8.68 -2.35
CA ILE A 142 1.85 -10.02 -2.62
C ILE A 142 3.32 -10.09 -2.19
N LEU A 143 4.12 -9.05 -2.45
CA LEU A 143 5.51 -8.99 -2.02
C LEU A 143 5.70 -8.86 -0.50
N LEU A 144 4.75 -8.26 0.23
CA LEU A 144 4.79 -8.15 1.69
C LEU A 144 4.41 -9.46 2.40
N LEU A 145 3.62 -10.31 1.74
CA LEU A 145 3.13 -11.59 2.25
C LEU A 145 4.03 -12.79 1.92
N ILE A 146 4.95 -12.65 0.96
CA ILE A 146 5.97 -13.65 0.61
C ILE A 146 7.18 -13.49 1.54
#